data_AF-A0A0L0FTI5-F1
#
_entry.id   AF-A0A0L0FTI5-F1
#
_cell.length_a   1.000
_cell.length_b   1.000
_cell.length_c   1.000
_cell.angle_alpha   90.00
_cell.angle_beta   90.00
_cell.angle_gamma   90.00
#
_symmetry.space_group_name_H-M   'P 1'
#
loop_
_entity.id
_entity.type
_entity.pdbx_description
1 polymer ?
#
loop_
_entity_poly.entity_id
_entity_poly.type
_entity_poly.pdbx_seq_one_letter_code
_entity_poly.pdbx_strand_id
1 'polypeptide(L)'
;MSIYDQEFVVPEPRRFRFGAEGDVFMLMNQATRFLSKPAGGLLSYHPGLWSRKTTFPERSQLIDQGLVQAESTCVTLVLADEIDEIIKDSLSFTDPPSDTFARHNGLGIGIKARVLDRK
;
A
#
# COMPACT_ATOMS: atom_id res chain seq x y z
N MET A 1 28.07 18.15 1.91
CA MET A 1 26.95 18.38 2.85
C MET A 1 25.70 17.90 2.13
N SER A 2 25.43 16.59 2.18
CA SER A 2 24.27 16.00 1.49
C SER A 2 23.03 16.25 2.32
N ILE A 3 22.08 16.95 1.72
CA ILE A 3 20.79 17.28 2.29
C ILE A 3 19.79 16.26 1.71
N TYR A 4 19.29 15.40 2.60
CA TYR A 4 18.12 14.52 2.45
C TYR A 4 18.22 13.36 1.44
N ASP A 5 18.80 12.25 1.90
CA ASP A 5 18.36 10.91 1.47
C ASP A 5 17.42 10.38 2.56
N GLN A 6 16.23 10.99 2.66
CA GLN A 6 15.19 10.52 3.56
C GLN A 6 14.26 9.66 2.72
N GLU A 7 14.51 8.35 2.66
CA GLU A 7 13.58 7.39 2.07
C GLU A 7 12.21 7.60 2.74
N PHE A 8 11.28 8.21 2.00
CA PHE A 8 9.89 8.33 2.42
C PHE A 8 9.25 6.95 2.33
N VAL A 9 9.47 6.13 3.35
CA VAL A 9 8.76 4.86 3.49
C VAL A 9 7.30 5.19 3.77
N VAL A 10 6.45 4.99 2.78
CA VAL A 10 5.00 5.10 2.96
C VAL A 10 4.56 3.95 3.87
N PRO A 11 3.96 4.23 5.04
CA PRO A 11 3.57 3.18 5.96
C PRO A 11 2.51 2.28 5.34
N GLU A 12 2.63 0.97 5.57
CA GLU A 12 1.63 -0.03 5.15
C GLU A 12 0.25 0.31 5.75
N PRO A 13 -0.84 0.17 4.98
CA PRO A 13 -2.19 0.41 5.49
C PRO A 13 -2.49 -0.49 6.68
N ARG A 14 -3.02 0.11 7.75
CA ARG A 14 -3.34 -0.63 8.98
C ARG A 14 -4.55 -1.54 8.76
N ARG A 15 -4.38 -2.83 9.01
CA ARG A 15 -5.48 -3.81 9.08
C ARG A 15 -6.18 -3.74 10.42
N PHE A 16 -7.51 -3.80 10.42
CA PHE A 16 -8.30 -3.86 11.65
C PHE A 16 -9.61 -4.63 11.41
N ARG A 17 -10.09 -5.31 12.45
CA ARG A 17 -11.40 -5.96 12.41
C ARG A 17 -12.49 -4.94 12.71
N PHE A 18 -13.57 -4.96 11.94
CA PHE A 18 -14.66 -4.03 12.11
C PHE A 18 -16.01 -4.69 11.84
N GLY A 19 -17.05 -4.30 12.57
CA GLY A 19 -18.38 -4.90 12.44
C GLY A 19 -18.54 -6.25 13.16
N ALA A 20 -19.76 -6.77 13.13
CA ALA A 20 -20.15 -7.99 13.86
C ALA A 20 -19.64 -9.29 13.21
N GLU A 21 -19.39 -9.26 11.90
CA GLU A 21 -18.97 -10.41 11.10
C GLU A 21 -17.46 -10.70 11.24
N GLY A 22 -16.69 -9.76 11.81
CA GLY A 22 -15.27 -9.95 12.10
C GLY A 22 -14.35 -9.82 10.89
N ASP A 23 -14.87 -9.34 9.76
CA ASP A 23 -14.11 -9.05 8.56
C ASP A 23 -12.96 -8.07 8.83
N VAL A 24 -11.88 -8.22 8.06
CA VAL A 24 -10.69 -7.40 8.17
C VAL A 24 -10.74 -6.31 7.12
N PHE A 25 -10.64 -5.06 7.56
CA PHE A 25 -10.70 -3.89 6.71
C PHE A 25 -9.40 -3.08 6.77
N MET A 26 -9.24 -2.24 5.76
CA MET A 26 -8.27 -1.17 5.71
C MET A 26 -8.95 0.16 5.37
N LEU A 27 -8.29 1.27 5.70
CA LEU A 27 -8.75 2.59 5.26
C LEU A 27 -8.33 2.83 3.80
N MET A 28 -9.31 3.16 2.95
CA MET A 28 -9.10 3.42 1.53
C MET A 28 -8.03 4.48 1.25
N ASN A 29 -7.99 5.54 2.07
CA ASN A 29 -7.00 6.61 1.92
C ASN A 29 -5.57 6.13 2.20
N GLN A 30 -5.37 5.22 3.17
CA GLN A 30 -4.08 4.63 3.45
C GLN A 30 -3.66 3.67 2.34
N ALA A 31 -4.57 2.80 1.89
CA ALA A 31 -4.32 1.86 0.79
C ALA A 31 -3.96 2.60 -0.52
N THR A 32 -4.69 3.67 -0.85
CA THR A 32 -4.40 4.51 -2.03
C THR A 32 -3.02 5.16 -1.97
N ARG A 33 -2.65 5.70 -0.79
CA ARG A 33 -1.33 6.30 -0.57
C ARG A 33 -0.21 5.27 -0.68
N PHE A 34 -0.38 4.10 -0.09
CA PHE A 34 0.60 3.02 -0.11
C PHE A 34 0.86 2.53 -1.54
N LEU A 35 -0.20 2.32 -2.32
CA LEU A 35 -0.11 1.89 -3.71
C LEU A 35 0.34 3.02 -4.67
N SER A 36 0.70 4.21 -4.16
CA SER A 36 1.07 5.39 -4.93
C SER A 36 0.08 5.73 -6.07
N LYS A 37 -1.21 5.44 -5.85
CA LYS A 37 -2.26 5.73 -6.82
C LYS A 37 -2.81 7.14 -6.58
N PRO A 38 -3.24 7.85 -7.65
CA PRO A 38 -3.89 9.15 -7.50
C PRO A 38 -5.16 9.02 -6.65
N ALA A 39 -5.58 10.09 -5.97
CA ALA A 39 -6.80 10.10 -5.17
C ALA A 39 -8.02 9.70 -6.03
N GLY A 40 -8.80 8.71 -5.57
CA GLY A 40 -9.90 8.11 -6.34
C GLY A 40 -9.46 7.07 -7.37
N GLY A 41 -8.15 6.91 -7.61
CA GLY A 41 -7.60 5.98 -8.56
C GLY A 41 -7.93 4.53 -8.22
N LEU A 42 -7.96 4.15 -6.95
CA LEU A 42 -8.14 2.73 -6.58
C LEU A 42 -9.45 2.13 -7.13
N LEU A 43 -10.56 2.86 -7.04
CA LEU A 43 -11.84 2.40 -7.59
C LEU A 43 -11.89 2.50 -9.12
N SER A 44 -11.18 3.48 -9.71
CA SER A 44 -11.09 3.61 -11.15
C SER A 44 -10.28 2.48 -11.79
N TYR A 45 -9.21 2.02 -11.13
CA TYR A 45 -8.38 0.91 -11.59
C TYR A 45 -8.96 -0.46 -11.23
N HIS A 46 -9.71 -0.55 -10.12
CA HIS A 46 -10.32 -1.78 -9.64
C HIS A 46 -11.83 -1.56 -9.38
N PRO A 47 -12.67 -1.50 -10.44
CA PRO A 47 -14.10 -1.22 -10.31
C PRO A 47 -14.88 -2.32 -9.56
N GLY A 48 -14.32 -3.52 -9.46
CA GLY A 48 -14.86 -4.63 -8.68
C GLY A 48 -14.48 -4.61 -7.20
N LEU A 49 -13.62 -3.68 -6.77
CA LEU A 49 -13.16 -3.59 -5.38
C LEU A 49 -14.34 -3.27 -4.46
N TRP A 50 -14.52 -4.10 -3.44
CA TRP A 50 -15.49 -3.83 -2.39
C TRP A 50 -15.07 -2.56 -1.65
N SER A 51 -16.01 -1.61 -1.57
CA SER A 51 -15.81 -0.41 -0.77
C SER A 51 -17.11 0.07 -0.16
N ARG A 52 -17.03 0.61 1.05
CA ARG A 52 -18.18 1.15 1.78
C ARG A 52 -17.80 2.41 2.55
N LYS A 53 -18.59 3.46 2.38
CA LYS A 53 -18.50 4.65 3.25
C LYS A 53 -19.04 4.31 4.62
N THR A 54 -18.31 4.69 5.67
CA THR A 54 -18.79 4.47 7.03
C THR A 54 -19.94 5.42 7.36
N THR A 55 -20.84 4.94 8.21
CA THR A 55 -21.87 5.75 8.84
C THR A 55 -21.26 6.59 9.98
N PHE A 56 -21.99 7.60 10.46
CA PHE A 56 -21.58 8.40 11.63
C PHE A 56 -21.23 7.57 12.87
N PRO A 57 -22.06 6.60 13.34
CA PRO A 57 -21.72 5.80 14.51
C PRO A 57 -20.48 4.92 14.27
N GLU A 58 -20.35 4.32 13.10
CA GLU A 58 -19.16 3.53 12.74
C GLU A 58 -17.89 4.38 12.75
N ARG A 59 -17.98 5.60 12.22
CA ARG A 59 -16.86 6.55 12.26
C ARG A 59 -16.47 6.93 13.69
N SER A 60 -17.45 7.13 14.58
CA SER A 60 -17.18 7.39 16.00
C SER A 60 -16.37 6.25 16.61
N GLN A 61 -16.73 4.99 16.34
CA GLN A 61 -16.00 3.82 16.83
C GLN A 61 -14.57 3.77 16.28
N LEU A 62 -14.36 4.12 15.01
CA LEU A 62 -13.03 4.17 14.41
C LEU A 62 -12.15 5.28 15.02
N ILE A 63 -12.76 6.41 15.41
CA ILE A 63 -12.08 7.49 16.12
C ILE A 63 -11.69 7.03 17.53
N ASP A 64 -12.61 6.40 18.26
CA ASP A 64 -12.35 5.88 19.61
C ASP A 64 -11.24 4.82 19.62
N GLN A 65 -11.13 4.02 18.54
CA GLN A 65 -10.05 3.04 18.36
C GLN A 65 -8.72 3.68 17.90
N GLY A 66 -8.68 4.99 17.69
CA GLY A 66 -7.48 5.70 17.19
C GLY A 66 -7.09 5.30 15.77
N LEU A 67 -8.02 4.77 14.97
CA LEU A 67 -7.79 4.40 13.58
C LEU A 67 -7.94 5.61 12.65
N VAL A 68 -8.78 6.58 13.05
CA VAL A 68 -9.14 7.74 12.26
C VAL A 68 -9.10 9.00 13.14
N GLN A 69 -8.67 10.14 12.57
CA GLN A 69 -8.71 11.43 13.27
C GLN A 69 -10.13 11.98 13.36
N ALA A 70 -10.46 12.67 14.45
CA ALA A 70 -11.80 13.23 14.70
C ALA A 70 -12.30 14.19 13.60
N GLU A 71 -11.38 14.87 12.92
CA GLU A 71 -11.67 15.78 11.81
C GLU A 71 -12.01 15.08 10.48
N SER A 72 -11.87 13.76 10.41
CA SER A 72 -12.12 13.00 9.17
C SER A 72 -13.61 12.99 8.86
N THR A 73 -14.01 13.71 7.81
CA THR A 73 -15.43 13.87 7.47
C THR A 73 -16.00 12.63 6.76
N CYS A 74 -15.21 11.98 5.92
CA CYS A 74 -15.60 10.79 5.17
C CYS A 74 -14.53 9.71 5.29
N VAL A 75 -14.92 8.53 5.79
CA VAL A 75 -14.05 7.35 5.85
C VAL A 75 -14.63 6.30 4.94
N THR A 76 -13.79 5.74 4.07
CA THR A 76 -14.15 4.62 3.20
C THR A 76 -13.34 3.41 3.61
N LEU A 77 -14.03 2.31 3.85
CA LEU A 77 -13.45 1.01 4.16
C LEU A 77 -13.33 0.19 2.88
N VAL A 78 -12.28 -0.61 2.80
CA VAL A 78 -12.04 -1.62 1.78
C VAL A 78 -11.66 -2.93 2.48
N LEU A 79 -11.95 -4.06 1.84
CA LEU A 79 -11.56 -5.37 2.38
C LEU A 79 -10.04 -5.52 2.32
N ALA A 80 -9.45 -5.97 3.42
CA ALA A 80 -7.99 -6.14 3.50
C ALA A 80 -7.50 -7.17 2.49
N ASP A 81 -8.20 -8.30 2.34
CA ASP A 81 -7.83 -9.37 1.41
C ASP A 81 -7.75 -8.88 -0.05
N GLU A 82 -8.72 -8.07 -0.51
CA GLU A 82 -8.70 -7.55 -1.88
C GLU A 82 -7.54 -6.57 -2.10
N ILE A 83 -7.20 -5.76 -1.10
CA ILE A 83 -6.05 -4.85 -1.17
C ILE A 83 -4.73 -5.63 -1.17
N ASP A 84 -4.62 -6.69 -0.36
CA ASP A 84 -3.43 -7.54 -0.32
C ASP A 84 -3.18 -8.23 -1.68
N GLU A 85 -4.23 -8.66 -2.38
CA GLU A 85 -4.09 -9.18 -3.75
C GLU A 85 -3.63 -8.11 -4.74
N ILE A 86 -4.13 -6.88 -4.65
CA ILE A 86 -3.67 -5.76 -5.49
C ILE A 86 -2.21 -5.42 -5.21
N ILE A 87 -1.78 -5.45 -3.95
CA ILE A 87 -0.39 -5.22 -3.56
C ILE A 87 0.51 -6.31 -4.15
N LYS A 88 0.12 -7.59 -4.02
CA LYS A 88 0.88 -8.73 -4.60
C LYS A 88 1.01 -8.62 -6.11
N ASP A 89 -0.07 -8.27 -6.81
CA ASP A 89 -0.05 -8.07 -8.26
C ASP A 89 0.89 -6.91 -8.64
N SER A 90 0.78 -5.77 -7.93
CA SER A 90 1.65 -4.60 -8.19
C SER A 90 3.13 -4.87 -7.94
N LEU A 91 3.47 -5.75 -6.99
CA LEU A 91 4.86 -6.18 -6.74
C LEU A 91 5.35 -7.18 -7.80
N SER A 92 4.44 -7.98 -8.35
CA SER A 92 4.73 -8.95 -9.42
C SER A 92 5.01 -8.28 -10.77
N PHE A 93 4.53 -7.04 -10.97
CA PHE A 93 4.83 -6.19 -12.13
C PHE A 93 6.15 -5.41 -12.05
N THR A 94 7.00 -5.70 -11.06
CA THR A 94 8.41 -5.30 -11.12
C THR A 94 9.14 -6.24 -12.08
N ASP A 95 8.80 -6.14 -13.37
CA ASP A 95 9.64 -6.67 -14.45
C ASP A 95 11.06 -6.13 -14.20
N PRO A 96 12.12 -6.96 -14.20
CA PRO A 96 13.47 -6.42 -14.23
C PRO A 96 13.53 -5.46 -15.42
N PRO A 97 14.14 -4.27 -15.30
CA PRO A 97 14.19 -3.33 -16.42
C PRO A 97 14.72 -4.09 -17.64
N SER A 98 13.87 -4.27 -18.64
CA SER A 98 14.23 -4.93 -19.90
C SER A 98 15.53 -4.32 -20.38
N ASP A 99 16.56 -5.16 -20.39
CA ASP A 99 17.94 -4.88 -20.73
C ASP A 99 18.03 -4.32 -22.16
N THR A 100 17.76 -3.02 -22.33
CA THR A 100 17.87 -2.33 -23.62
C THR A 100 18.77 -1.10 -23.55
N PHE A 101 19.39 -0.81 -22.40
CA PHE A 101 20.39 0.25 -22.28
C PHE A 101 21.58 -0.16 -21.41
N ALA A 102 22.24 -1.25 -21.76
CA ALA A 102 23.60 -1.57 -21.30
C ALA A 102 24.58 -1.68 -22.47
N ARG A 103 24.57 -0.67 -23.35
CA ARG A 103 25.77 -0.25 -24.09
C ARG A 103 25.98 1.22 -23.82
N HIS A 104 26.76 1.51 -22.79
CA HIS A 104 27.92 2.42 -22.81
C HIS A 104 28.13 3.03 -21.42
N ASN A 105 29.35 2.83 -20.91
CA ASN A 105 29.96 3.39 -19.70
C ASN A 105 29.61 2.69 -18.37
N GLY A 106 30.55 1.86 -17.93
CA GLY A 106 30.48 1.15 -16.67
C GLY A 106 30.65 2.05 -15.46
N LEU A 107 29.89 1.74 -14.39
CA LEU A 107 30.36 1.78 -13.01
C LEU A 107 29.36 1.03 -12.11
N GLY A 108 29.78 -0.16 -11.65
CA GLY A 108 29.39 -0.86 -10.42
C GLY A 108 27.93 -0.88 -9.96
N ILE A 109 27.20 -1.97 -10.30
CA ILE A 109 26.04 -2.43 -9.52
C ILE A 109 26.56 -3.42 -8.46
N GLY A 110 26.50 -3.03 -7.19
CA GLY A 110 26.81 -3.90 -6.06
C GLY A 110 25.58 -4.70 -5.61
N ILE A 111 25.27 -5.81 -6.27
CA ILE A 111 24.33 -6.81 -5.74
C ILE A 111 25.18 -7.90 -5.06
N LYS A 112 25.19 -7.91 -3.72
CA LYS A 112 25.81 -9.00 -2.94
C LYS A 112 24.95 -10.27 -3.07
N ALA A 113 25.31 -11.14 -4.01
CA ALA A 113 24.87 -12.53 -3.99
C ALA A 113 25.65 -13.29 -2.90
N ARG A 114 24.96 -13.79 -1.87
CA ARG A 114 25.48 -14.80 -0.95
C ARG A 114 25.72 -16.08 -1.75
N VAL A 115 26.99 -16.45 -1.96
CA VAL A 115 27.34 -17.79 -2.43
C VAL A 115 27.45 -18.70 -1.21
N LEU A 116 26.63 -19.74 -1.23
CA LEU A 116 26.59 -20.84 -0.26
C LEU A 116 27.83 -21.72 -0.48
N ASP A 117 28.65 -21.85 0.55
CA ASP A 117 29.82 -22.73 0.60
C ASP A 117 29.40 -24.21 0.57
N ARG A 118 29.97 -24.99 -0.34
CA ARG A 118 30.16 -26.44 -0.16
C ARG A 118 31.40 -26.95 -0.90
N LYS A 119 32.43 -27.19 -0.09
CA LYS A 119 33.52 -28.20 -0.16
C LYS A 119 34.50 -28.17 -1.33
#